data_AF-A0A3R9LB91-F1
#
_entry.id   AF-A0A3R9LB91-F1
#
_cell.length_a   1.000
_cell.length_b   1.000
_cell.length_c   1.000
_cell.angle_alpha   90.00
_cell.angle_beta   90.00
_cell.angle_gamma   90.00
#
_symmetry.space_group_name_H-M   'P 1'
#
loop_
_entity.id
_entity.type
_entity.pdbx_description
1 polymer ?
#
loop_
_entity_poly.entity_id
_entity_poly.type
_entity_poly.pdbx_seq_one_letter_code
_entity_poly.pdbx_strand_id
1 'polypeptide(L)'
;MKRFIAIWILLSAGLNVWQSIQIKNLEQKRPMLIYKADNAGAGIKGKVVHKEKIGDMHTITVQNYGIFVVTQTSYESLRIGDEVRL
;
A
#
# COMPACT_ATOMS: atom_id res chain seq x y z
N MET A 1 -13.48 19.90 54.84
CA MET A 1 -13.34 20.64 53.56
C MET A 1 -11.99 20.38 52.86
N LYS A 2 -10.85 20.89 53.36
CA LYS A 2 -9.53 20.76 52.68
C LYS A 2 -9.08 19.31 52.36
N ARG A 3 -9.31 18.34 53.26
CA ARG A 3 -8.95 16.92 53.05
C ARG A 3 -9.74 16.26 51.92
N PHE A 4 -11.01 16.63 51.74
CA PHE A 4 -11.85 16.11 50.66
C PHE A 4 -11.41 16.65 49.30
N ILE A 5 -11.05 17.94 49.23
CA ILE A 5 -10.55 18.57 48.01
C ILE A 5 -9.24 17.90 47.54
N ALA A 6 -8.32 17.60 48.47
CA ALA A 6 -7.08 16.89 48.15
C ALA A 6 -7.33 15.47 47.61
N ILE A 7 -8.29 14.74 48.17
CA ILE A 7 -8.69 13.40 47.68
C ILE A 7 -9.23 13.49 46.25
N TRP A 8 -10.11 14.45 45.97
CA TRP A 8 -10.66 14.64 44.63
C TRP A 8 -9.61 15.05 43.59
N ILE A 9 -8.63 15.87 43.97
CA ILE A 9 -7.51 16.24 43.10
C ILE A 9 -6.66 15.00 42.76
N LEU A 10 -6.35 14.16 43.76
CA LEU A 10 -5.59 12.92 43.55
C LEU A 10 -6.37 11.92 42.68
N LEU A 11 -7.67 11.78 42.91
CA LEU A 11 -8.54 10.89 42.13
C LEU A 11 -8.60 11.33 40.66
N SER A 12 -8.75 12.65 40.42
CA SER A 12 -8.76 13.23 39.07
C SER A 12 -7.41 13.08 38.38
N ALA A 13 -6.30 13.34 39.08
CA ALA A 13 -4.97 13.16 38.54
C ALA A 13 -4.69 11.69 38.17
N GLY A 14 -5.10 10.74 39.03
CA GLY A 14 -4.98 9.31 38.75
C GLY A 14 -5.78 8.88 37.52
N LEU A 15 -6.99 9.40 37.35
CA LEU A 15 -7.84 9.11 36.19
C LEU A 15 -7.21 9.62 34.89
N ASN A 16 -6.66 10.84 34.91
CA ASN A 16 -5.96 11.43 33.75
C ASN A 16 -4.72 10.63 33.34
N VAL A 17 -3.92 10.17 34.31
CA VAL A 17 -2.73 9.34 34.03
C VAL A 17 -3.15 7.99 33.43
N TRP A 18 -4.20 7.36 33.97
CA TRP A 18 -4.71 6.10 33.45
C TRP A 18 -5.22 6.24 32.00
N GLN A 19 -5.97 7.31 31.71
CA GLN A 19 -6.43 7.61 30.35
C GLN A 19 -5.25 7.82 29.38
N SER A 20 -4.22 8.56 29.78
CA SER A 20 -3.05 8.81 28.95
C SER A 20 -2.32 7.52 28.54
N ILE A 21 -2.16 6.58 29.49
CA ILE A 21 -1.53 5.27 29.22
C ILE A 21 -2.36 4.45 28.21
N GLN A 22 -3.68 4.42 28.37
CA GLN A 22 -4.56 3.70 27.45
C GLN A 22 -4.52 4.29 26.03
N ILE A 23 -4.51 5.63 25.90
CA ILE A 23 -4.40 6.30 24.61
C ILE A 23 -3.07 5.95 23.92
N LYS A 24 -1.95 5.99 24.65
CA LYS A 24 -0.64 5.60 24.09
C LYS A 24 -0.61 4.16 23.58
N ASN A 25 -1.26 3.23 24.29
CA ASN A 25 -1.35 1.84 23.84
C ASN A 25 -2.18 1.67 22.57
N LEU A 26 -3.21 2.50 22.37
CA LEU A 26 -4.02 2.52 21.16
C LEU A 26 -3.28 3.18 19.98
N GLU A 27 -2.53 4.25 20.23
CA GLU A 27 -1.69 4.91 19.20
C GLU A 27 -0.58 3.99 18.68
N GLN A 28 0.03 3.17 19.54
CA GLN A 28 1.00 2.15 19.12
C GLN A 28 0.39 1.13 18.16
N LYS A 29 -0.92 0.88 18.25
CA LYS A 29 -1.68 -0.04 17.39
C LYS A 29 -2.42 0.68 16.27
N ARG A 30 -1.96 1.88 15.88
CA ARG A 30 -2.56 2.64 14.78
C ARG A 30 -2.75 1.73 13.55
N PRO A 31 -3.97 1.66 12.98
CA PRO A 31 -4.21 0.87 11.79
C PRO A 31 -3.32 1.43 10.67
N MET A 32 -2.35 0.63 10.24
CA MET A 32 -1.51 0.96 9.10
C MET A 32 -2.25 0.49 7.86
N LEU A 33 -2.49 1.41 6.92
CA LEU A 33 -3.03 1.04 5.61
C LEU A 33 -1.91 0.34 4.83
N ILE A 34 -1.89 -0.99 4.86
CA ILE A 34 -0.93 -1.78 4.08
C ILE A 34 -1.56 -2.02 2.71
N TYR A 35 -1.09 -1.29 1.70
CA TYR A 35 -1.38 -1.63 0.31
C TYR A 35 -0.58 -2.88 -0.06
N LYS A 36 -1.20 -4.05 0.11
CA LYS A 36 -0.64 -5.30 -0.40
C LYS A 36 -1.00 -5.38 -1.88
N ALA A 37 -0.02 -5.12 -2.75
CA ALA A 37 -0.12 -5.55 -4.14
C ALA A 37 0.01 -7.08 -4.14
N ASP A 38 -1.06 -7.79 -4.47
CA ASP A 38 -1.17 -9.26 -4.41
C ASP A 38 -0.72 -9.96 -5.70
N ASN A 39 0.06 -9.26 -6.52
CA ASN A 39 0.59 -9.75 -7.78
C ASN A 39 1.84 -10.63 -7.63
N ALA A 40 2.35 -10.85 -6.41
CA ALA A 40 3.43 -11.79 -6.14
C ALA A 40 2.97 -13.25 -6.40
N GLY A 41 3.24 -13.74 -7.60
CA GLY A 41 2.93 -15.11 -8.04
C GLY A 41 1.80 -15.23 -9.07
N ALA A 42 1.15 -14.12 -9.44
CA ALA A 42 0.18 -14.09 -10.53
C ALA A 42 0.90 -13.82 -11.86
N GLY A 43 1.22 -14.89 -12.58
CA GLY A 43 1.82 -14.79 -13.91
C GLY A 43 0.82 -14.21 -14.94
N ILE A 44 1.21 -13.16 -15.64
CA ILE A 44 0.40 -12.55 -16.70
C ILE A 44 0.66 -13.34 -17.98
N LYS A 45 -0.35 -14.08 -18.47
CA LYS A 45 -0.24 -14.82 -19.74
C LYS A 45 -1.21 -14.23 -20.77
N GLY A 46 -0.69 -13.49 -21.74
CA GLY A 46 -1.53 -12.89 -22.78
C GLY A 46 -0.77 -12.58 -24.06
N LYS A 47 -1.49 -12.06 -25.06
CA LYS A 47 -0.92 -11.64 -26.34
C LYS A 47 -0.68 -10.14 -26.36
N VAL A 48 0.45 -9.71 -26.89
CA VAL A 48 0.73 -8.29 -27.11
C VAL A 48 -0.17 -7.78 -28.23
N VAL A 49 -1.01 -6.78 -27.96
CA VAL A 49 -1.93 -6.19 -28.95
C VAL A 49 -1.51 -4.81 -29.42
N HIS A 50 -0.76 -4.08 -28.59
CA HIS A 50 -0.30 -2.74 -28.92
C HIS A 50 1.04 -2.46 -28.26
N LYS A 51 1.81 -1.56 -28.87
CA LYS A 51 3.11 -1.10 -28.38
C LYS A 51 3.16 0.41 -28.55
N GLU A 52 3.48 1.10 -27.47
CA GLU A 52 3.53 2.55 -27.44
C GLU A 52 4.77 2.99 -26.65
N LYS A 53 5.29 4.18 -26.97
CA LYS A 53 6.32 4.84 -26.15
C LYS A 53 5.72 6.12 -25.58
N ILE A 54 5.59 6.18 -24.26
CA ILE A 54 5.02 7.33 -23.55
C ILE A 54 6.17 8.06 -22.85
N GLY A 55 6.63 9.15 -23.44
CA GLY A 55 7.86 9.83 -22.99
C GLY A 55 9.07 8.90 -23.13
N ASP A 56 9.76 8.62 -22.02
CA ASP A 56 10.90 7.70 -21.97
C ASP A 56 10.51 6.26 -21.63
N MET A 57 9.23 5.99 -21.35
CA MET A 57 8.74 4.67 -20.97
C MET A 57 8.33 3.86 -22.20
N HIS A 58 8.78 2.62 -22.26
CA HIS A 58 8.37 1.66 -23.27
C HIS A 58 7.18 0.85 -22.73
N THR A 59 6.04 0.88 -23.42
CA THR A 59 4.81 0.23 -22.94
C THR A 59 4.28 -0.78 -23.95
N ILE A 60 3.78 -1.92 -23.43
CA ILE A 60 3.09 -2.93 -24.21
C ILE A 60 1.68 -3.11 -23.65
N THR A 61 0.69 -3.24 -24.53
CA THR A 61 -0.66 -3.62 -24.12
C THR A 61 -0.81 -5.12 -24.30
N VAL A 62 -1.15 -5.81 -23.23
CA VAL A 62 -1.43 -7.25 -23.21
C VAL A 62 -2.94 -7.46 -23.19
N GLN A 63 -3.44 -8.24 -24.14
CA GLN A 63 -4.87 -8.56 -24.26
C GLN A 63 -5.41 -9.13 -22.94
N ASN A 64 -6.56 -8.62 -22.48
CA ASN A 64 -7.24 -9.01 -21.24
C ASN A 64 -6.51 -8.61 -19.92
N TYR A 65 -5.37 -7.92 -19.99
CA TYR A 65 -4.63 -7.47 -18.79
C TYR A 65 -4.47 -5.95 -18.72
N GLY A 66 -4.05 -5.30 -19.80
CA GLY A 66 -3.84 -3.85 -19.83
C GLY A 66 -2.44 -3.45 -20.28
N ILE A 67 -2.02 -2.25 -19.90
CA ILE A 67 -0.76 -1.62 -20.34
C ILE A 67 0.33 -1.89 -19.30
N PHE A 68 1.48 -2.38 -19.76
CA PHE A 68 2.65 -2.70 -18.96
C PHE A 68 3.85 -1.89 -19.42
N VAL A 69 4.56 -1.30 -18.47
CA VAL A 69 5.87 -0.70 -18.73
C VAL A 69 6.90 -1.82 -18.73
N VAL A 70 7.70 -1.90 -19.78
CA VAL A 70 8.75 -2.90 -19.95
C VAL A 70 10.09 -2.24 -20.20
N THR A 71 11.17 -3.01 -20.08
CA THR A 71 12.49 -2.54 -20.46
C THR A 71 12.55 -2.31 -21.97
N GLN A 72 13.47 -1.45 -22.42
CA GLN A 72 13.70 -1.24 -23.85
C GLN A 72 14.03 -2.55 -24.58
N THR A 73 14.86 -3.40 -23.99
CA THR A 73 15.23 -4.71 -24.56
C THR A 73 14.00 -5.60 -24.78
N SER A 74 13.11 -5.69 -23.79
CA SER A 74 11.86 -6.45 -23.93
C SER A 74 10.90 -5.79 -24.92
N TYR A 75 10.85 -4.46 -24.95
CA TYR A 75 10.04 -3.75 -25.93
C TYR A 75 10.51 -4.05 -27.35
N GLU A 76 11.81 -4.01 -27.64
CA GLU A 76 12.32 -4.27 -28.99
C GLU A 76 12.17 -5.74 -29.42
N SER A 77 12.30 -6.69 -28.48
CA SER A 77 12.19 -8.12 -28.78
C SER A 77 10.75 -8.59 -29.03
N LEU A 78 9.78 -8.03 -28.30
CA LEU A 78 8.37 -8.44 -28.38
C LEU A 78 7.67 -7.81 -29.59
N ARG A 79 6.96 -8.63 -30.37
CA ARG A 79 6.13 -8.22 -31.50
C ARG A 79 4.65 -8.26 -31.15
N ILE A 80 3.84 -7.51 -31.89
CA ILE A 80 2.37 -7.60 -31.78
C ILE A 80 1.95 -9.00 -32.20
N GLY A 81 1.17 -9.68 -31.37
CA GLY A 81 0.75 -11.06 -31.52
C GLY A 81 1.53 -12.07 -30.66
N ASP A 82 2.69 -11.68 -30.13
CA ASP A 82 3.51 -12.58 -29.31
C ASP A 82 2.84 -12.91 -27.99
N GLU A 83 2.96 -14.15 -27.55
CA GLU A 83 2.57 -14.58 -26.22
C GLU A 83 3.63 -14.16 -25.19
N VAL A 84 3.21 -13.43 -24.17
CA VAL A 84 4.05 -13.02 -23.04
C VAL A 84 3.64 -13.74 -21.78
N ARG A 85 4.65 -14.04 -20.95
CA ARG A 85 4.52 -14.47 -19.56
C ARG A 85 5.35 -13.51 -18.70
N LEU A 86 4.68 -12.64 -17.95
CA LEU A 86 5.30 -11.71 -17.01
C LEU A 86 5.06 -12.17 -15.57
#